data_AF-A0AAV4SJH2-F1
#
_entry.id   AF-A0AAV4SJH2-F1
#
_cell.length_a   1.000
_cell.length_b   1.000
_cell.length_c   1.000
_cell.angle_alpha   90.00
_cell.angle_beta   90.00
_cell.angle_gamma   90.00
#
_symmetry.space_group_name_H-M   'P 1'
#
loop_
_entity.id
_entity.type
_entity.pdbx_description
1 polymer ?
#
loop_
_entity_poly.entity_id
_entity_poly.type
_entity_poly.pdbx_seq_one_letter_code
_entity_poly.pdbx_strand_id
1 'polypeptide(L)'
;MDGYKTQESNLMFVIDNNLVELEKMLKLDSKQKTPCGQTLPVPFMSSFHVGKMPAFFLNIINLHRTFLPSQVENISVESSYVCSRYIRQVIYGILLQHTAVDKNVHDEDCLRDIEEYDRRKGFISREKVSPVFSLKNGRPLPSLEELFSMDKSCSQQLLLDILGTDLNFVSTIPGNVRLLCCSIIYWLNNCNPAPKEDFVYALILNILYFQVVFKKSVQDESGCPEVENFEGLSISSLIDVVSTEDAMFAAQNIKKYLQKPSLNRGNPLILHIIHSFSQLQTCILYTLYLNSLLGFPFETPKLYETFAGFLLYNLTKDLSTRPFPDLFMSELLGRDSSLNALFNVLKNKIFENISEDSIERSDRSHLQKGKKDAKKDVDTKDKSSSTEDITSFCNHFENVNTHKEIACISDLGEVFI
;
A
#
# COMPACT_ATOMS: atom_id res chain seq x y z
N MET A 1 -8.47 38.79 31.00
CA MET A 1 -8.55 37.40 30.52
C MET A 1 -9.57 37.40 29.38
N ASP A 2 -9.18 37.96 28.23
CA ASP A 2 -10.03 37.94 27.05
C ASP A 2 -9.87 36.57 26.39
N GLY A 3 -10.79 35.66 26.73
CA GLY A 3 -10.88 34.38 26.05
C GLY A 3 -11.14 34.59 24.56
N TYR A 4 -10.60 33.68 23.73
CA TYR A 4 -10.83 33.67 22.29
C TYR A 4 -12.33 33.74 22.00
N LYS A 5 -12.78 34.80 21.32
CA LYS A 5 -14.14 34.88 20.75
C LYS A 5 -14.17 34.08 19.45
N THR A 6 -14.72 32.88 19.49
CA THR A 6 -15.05 32.11 18.28
C THR A 6 -16.24 32.75 17.58
N GLN A 7 -16.06 33.19 16.33
CA GLN A 7 -17.17 33.51 15.43
C GLN A 7 -17.83 32.21 14.96
N GLU A 8 -19.16 32.18 14.86
CA GLU A 8 -19.86 31.08 14.21
C GLU A 8 -19.45 31.02 12.74
N SER A 9 -18.70 29.99 12.37
CA SER A 9 -18.42 29.64 10.98
C SER A 9 -19.44 28.60 10.53
N ASN A 10 -20.28 28.93 9.54
CA ASN A 10 -21.17 27.95 8.92
C ASN A 10 -20.37 27.01 8.02
N LEU A 11 -19.92 25.89 8.58
CA LEU A 11 -19.12 24.86 7.90
C LEU A 11 -19.99 23.88 7.08
N MET A 12 -21.31 24.06 7.02
CA MET A 12 -22.19 23.10 6.33
C MET A 12 -21.88 22.99 4.83
N PHE A 13 -21.46 24.08 4.19
CA PHE A 13 -21.09 24.09 2.77
C PHE A 13 -19.80 23.34 2.44
N VAL A 14 -18.92 23.11 3.44
CA VAL A 14 -17.75 22.22 3.32
C VAL A 14 -18.21 20.78 3.10
N ILE A 15 -19.29 20.41 3.79
CA ILE A 15 -19.92 19.09 3.67
C ILE A 15 -20.64 18.99 2.32
N ASP A 16 -21.30 20.07 1.88
CA ASP A 16 -22.02 20.10 0.59
C ASP A 16 -21.11 20.30 -0.64
N ASN A 17 -19.80 20.44 -0.44
CA ASN A 17 -18.78 20.59 -1.49
C ASN A 17 -19.08 21.74 -2.48
N ASN A 18 -19.73 22.81 -2.03
CA ASN A 18 -20.07 23.98 -2.85
C ASN A 18 -18.86 24.93 -2.98
N LEU A 19 -18.00 24.66 -3.97
CA LEU A 19 -16.76 25.39 -4.22
C LEU A 19 -16.96 26.91 -4.36
N VAL A 20 -18.01 27.36 -5.04
CA VAL A 20 -18.26 28.78 -5.32
C VAL A 20 -18.60 29.56 -4.04
N GLU A 21 -19.30 28.92 -3.11
CA GLU A 21 -19.70 29.52 -1.84
C GLU A 21 -18.57 29.46 -0.81
N LEU A 22 -17.76 28.39 -0.84
CA LEU A 22 -16.50 28.25 -0.11
C LEU A 22 -15.50 29.35 -0.47
N GLU A 23 -15.29 29.62 -1.75
CA GLU A 23 -14.42 30.69 -2.25
C GLU A 23 -14.85 32.07 -1.74
N LYS A 24 -16.16 32.35 -1.75
CA LYS A 24 -16.73 33.61 -1.26
C LYS A 24 -16.65 33.75 0.26
N MET A 25 -16.97 32.71 1.03
CA MET A 25 -17.02 32.77 2.50
C MET A 25 -15.65 32.75 3.17
N LEU A 26 -14.71 31.94 2.67
CA LEU A 26 -13.37 31.90 3.23
C LEU A 26 -12.59 33.20 2.96
N LYS A 27 -13.12 34.11 2.12
CA LYS A 27 -12.36 35.23 1.55
C LYS A 27 -10.99 34.70 1.09
N LEU A 28 -10.99 33.61 0.31
CA LEU A 28 -9.79 33.01 -0.27
C LEU A 28 -9.19 33.96 -1.32
N ASP A 29 -8.82 35.19 -0.92
CA ASP A 29 -7.47 35.63 -1.26
C ASP A 29 -6.60 34.52 -0.66
N SER A 30 -6.01 33.66 -1.47
CA SER A 30 -5.01 32.70 -0.99
C SER A 30 -3.81 33.51 -0.48
N LYS A 31 -3.93 34.08 0.73
CA LYS A 31 -2.85 34.75 1.46
C LYS A 31 -1.79 33.74 1.87
N GLN A 32 -2.09 32.44 1.77
CA GLN A 32 -1.08 31.40 1.78
C GLN A 32 -0.27 31.49 0.49
N LYS A 33 0.98 31.90 0.69
CA LYS A 33 1.96 32.11 -0.34
C LYS A 33 3.02 31.04 -0.22
N THR A 34 3.58 30.66 -1.35
CA THR A 34 4.86 29.93 -1.40
C THR A 34 5.96 30.80 -0.77
N PRO A 35 7.12 30.22 -0.42
CA PRO A 35 8.24 30.98 0.12
C PRO A 35 8.66 32.18 -0.71
N CYS A 36 8.59 32.11 -2.06
CA CYS A 36 8.89 33.25 -2.94
C CYS A 36 7.77 34.29 -3.05
N GLY A 37 6.68 34.14 -2.29
CA GLY A 37 5.57 35.10 -2.24
C GLY A 37 4.44 34.85 -3.25
N GLN A 38 4.50 33.76 -4.02
CA GLN A 38 3.46 33.41 -4.99
C GLN A 38 2.23 32.84 -4.30
N THR A 39 1.08 33.33 -4.70
CA THR A 39 -0.22 32.86 -4.19
C THR A 39 -0.51 31.44 -4.67
N LEU A 40 -0.93 30.55 -3.75
CA LEU A 40 -1.34 29.19 -4.12
C LEU A 40 -2.65 29.18 -4.91
N PRO A 41 -2.84 28.23 -5.87
CA PRO A 41 -4.08 28.13 -6.64
C PRO A 41 -5.30 27.95 -5.73
N VAL A 42 -6.38 28.69 -6.02
CA VAL A 42 -7.64 28.62 -5.24
C VAL A 42 -8.22 27.19 -5.20
N PRO A 43 -8.28 26.41 -6.31
CA PRO A 43 -8.79 25.04 -6.27
C PRO A 43 -7.99 24.09 -5.35
N PHE A 44 -6.67 24.31 -5.23
CA PHE A 44 -5.81 23.58 -4.30
C PHE A 44 -6.20 23.89 -2.85
N MET A 45 -6.29 25.17 -2.50
CA MET A 45 -6.64 25.60 -1.14
C MET A 45 -8.05 25.14 -0.74
N SER A 46 -9.02 25.24 -1.66
CA SER A 46 -10.37 24.72 -1.45
C SER A 46 -10.35 23.21 -1.18
N SER A 47 -9.63 22.43 -2.00
CA SER A 47 -9.50 20.98 -1.83
C SER A 47 -8.84 20.60 -0.50
N PHE A 48 -7.84 21.37 -0.07
CA PHE A 48 -7.20 21.20 1.22
C PHE A 48 -8.16 21.45 2.39
N HIS A 49 -8.89 22.57 2.37
CA HIS A 49 -9.82 22.92 3.45
C HIS A 49 -11.01 21.97 3.59
N VAL A 50 -11.46 21.34 2.50
CA VAL A 50 -12.49 20.29 2.56
C VAL A 50 -11.94 18.90 2.93
N GLY A 51 -10.64 18.80 3.27
CA GLY A 51 -10.02 17.55 3.73
C GLY A 51 -9.72 16.54 2.62
N LYS A 52 -9.73 16.95 1.34
CA LYS A 52 -9.39 16.07 0.21
C LYS A 52 -7.88 15.91 0.02
N MET A 53 -7.06 16.79 0.60
CA MET A 53 -5.61 16.77 0.49
C MET A 53 -4.95 16.66 1.87
N PRO A 54 -3.84 15.90 2.00
CA PRO A 54 -3.14 15.74 3.27
C PRO A 54 -2.35 17.00 3.67
N ALA A 55 -2.21 17.24 4.97
CA ALA A 55 -1.32 18.25 5.56
C ALA A 55 0.14 18.14 5.08
N PHE A 56 0.55 16.93 4.67
CA PHE A 56 1.83 16.66 4.02
C PHE A 56 2.15 17.67 2.91
N PHE A 57 1.20 18.05 2.05
CA PHE A 57 1.47 18.96 0.93
C PHE A 57 1.89 20.36 1.38
N LEU A 58 1.21 20.92 2.38
CA LEU A 58 1.57 22.24 2.92
C LEU A 58 2.90 22.22 3.67
N ASN A 59 3.25 21.10 4.32
CA ASN A 59 4.57 20.95 4.94
C ASN A 59 5.68 20.96 3.89
N ILE A 60 5.47 20.32 2.74
CA ILE A 60 6.41 20.38 1.62
C ILE A 60 6.55 21.80 1.08
N ILE A 61 5.44 22.47 0.77
CA ILE A 61 5.45 23.81 0.17
C ILE A 61 6.11 24.84 1.10
N ASN A 62 5.80 24.81 2.40
CA ASN A 62 6.18 25.89 3.33
C ASN A 62 7.45 25.60 4.12
N LEU A 63 7.70 24.34 4.47
CA LEU A 63 8.77 23.98 5.41
C LEU A 63 9.92 23.23 4.73
N HIS A 64 9.74 22.77 3.49
CA HIS A 64 10.68 21.88 2.78
C HIS A 64 11.13 20.71 3.65
N ARG A 65 10.23 20.19 4.49
CA ARG A 65 10.55 19.19 5.52
C ARG A 65 9.38 18.23 5.73
N THR A 66 9.71 16.97 5.93
CA THR A 66 8.73 15.96 6.35
C THR A 66 9.33 14.92 7.29
N PHE A 67 8.53 14.46 8.23
CA PHE A 67 8.85 13.34 9.11
C PHE A 67 8.08 12.13 8.62
N LEU A 68 8.79 11.07 8.23
CA LEU A 68 8.17 9.83 7.79
C LEU A 68 7.78 9.03 9.05
N PRO A 69 6.47 8.77 9.28
CA PRO A 69 6.03 8.09 10.49
C PRO A 69 6.67 6.71 10.66
N SER A 70 7.16 6.39 11.85
CA SER A 70 7.77 5.08 12.10
C SER A 70 6.77 3.95 11.87
N GLN A 71 7.16 2.96 11.08
CA GLN A 71 6.37 1.75 10.81
C GLN A 71 6.76 0.64 11.79
N VAL A 72 5.84 -0.30 12.03
CA VAL A 72 6.18 -1.57 12.68
C VAL A 72 6.84 -2.45 11.62
N GLU A 73 8.17 -2.37 11.52
CA GLU A 73 8.94 -3.00 10.44
C GLU A 73 10.25 -3.66 10.93
N ASN A 74 10.96 -4.37 10.05
CA ASN A 74 12.28 -4.90 10.36
C ASN A 74 13.34 -3.78 10.40
N ILE A 75 13.74 -3.37 11.60
CA ILE A 75 14.73 -2.29 11.80
C ILE A 75 16.14 -2.62 11.30
N SER A 76 16.42 -3.88 10.99
CA SER A 76 17.73 -4.35 10.53
C SER A 76 17.96 -4.11 9.03
N VAL A 77 16.90 -3.83 8.29
CA VAL A 77 16.97 -3.47 6.85
C VAL A 77 16.66 -1.99 6.65
N GLU A 78 16.79 -1.49 5.41
CA GLU A 78 16.42 -0.11 5.07
C GLU A 78 14.95 0.20 5.38
N SER A 79 14.62 1.49 5.48
CA SER A 79 13.26 1.94 5.79
C SER A 79 12.26 1.49 4.72
N SER A 80 11.07 1.09 5.14
CA SER A 80 9.97 0.78 4.23
C SER A 80 9.58 1.96 3.33
N TYR A 81 9.92 3.20 3.71
CA TYR A 81 9.69 4.39 2.88
C TYR A 81 10.59 4.50 1.66
N VAL A 82 11.65 3.69 1.56
CA VAL A 82 12.57 3.73 0.41
C VAL A 82 11.85 3.40 -0.89
N CYS A 83 10.96 2.40 -0.91
CA CYS A 83 10.25 1.99 -2.13
C CYS A 83 9.25 3.02 -2.64
N SER A 84 8.71 3.88 -1.76
CA SER A 84 7.79 4.95 -2.11
C SER A 84 8.47 6.30 -2.41
N ARG A 85 9.82 6.36 -2.38
CA ARG A 85 10.58 7.60 -2.57
C ARG A 85 10.31 8.29 -3.89
N TYR A 86 10.28 7.55 -4.99
CA TYR A 86 10.08 8.17 -6.31
C TYR A 86 8.72 8.87 -6.40
N ILE A 87 7.65 8.28 -5.87
CA ILE A 87 6.33 8.93 -5.82
C ILE A 87 6.40 10.25 -5.02
N ARG A 88 7.12 10.26 -3.89
CA ARG A 88 7.31 11.48 -3.10
C ARG A 88 8.09 12.54 -3.88
N GLN A 89 9.16 12.18 -4.58
CA GLN A 89 9.94 13.12 -5.39
C GLN A 89 9.09 13.76 -6.50
N VAL A 90 8.20 12.98 -7.12
CA VAL A 90 7.23 13.48 -8.10
C VAL A 90 6.23 14.45 -7.46
N ILE A 91 5.69 14.09 -6.29
CA ILE A 91 4.81 14.99 -5.52
C ILE A 91 5.55 16.30 -5.20
N TYR A 92 6.81 16.24 -4.78
CA TYR A 92 7.62 17.43 -4.51
C TYR A 92 7.78 18.31 -5.75
N GLY A 93 8.08 17.69 -6.90
CA GLY A 93 8.21 18.43 -8.16
C GLY A 93 6.95 19.19 -8.52
N ILE A 94 5.80 18.50 -8.49
CA ILE A 94 4.49 19.10 -8.76
C ILE A 94 4.20 20.27 -7.80
N LEU A 95 4.39 20.07 -6.49
CA LEU A 95 4.02 21.05 -5.47
C LEU A 95 4.92 22.29 -5.50
N LEU A 96 6.19 22.14 -5.85
CA LEU A 96 7.16 23.23 -5.81
C LEU A 96 7.23 24.00 -7.13
N GLN A 97 6.85 23.40 -8.25
CA GLN A 97 6.90 24.03 -9.57
C GLN A 97 5.77 25.05 -9.76
N HIS A 98 6.14 26.33 -9.94
CA HIS A 98 5.21 27.41 -10.26
C HIS A 98 5.89 28.58 -11.00
N THR A 99 5.09 29.39 -11.68
CA THR A 99 5.54 30.53 -12.50
C THR A 99 5.91 31.73 -11.63
N ALA A 100 7.16 31.80 -11.16
CA ALA A 100 7.63 32.92 -10.34
C ALA A 100 7.99 34.18 -11.13
N VAL A 101 7.76 35.35 -10.51
CA VAL A 101 8.16 36.67 -11.05
C VAL A 101 9.69 36.81 -11.08
N ASP A 102 10.37 36.31 -10.05
CA ASP A 102 11.83 36.26 -9.97
C ASP A 102 12.30 34.80 -9.95
N LYS A 103 12.99 34.38 -11.02
CA LYS A 103 13.49 33.02 -11.17
C LYS A 103 14.59 32.68 -10.17
N ASN A 104 15.45 33.63 -9.82
CA ASN A 104 16.56 33.36 -8.90
C ASN A 104 16.04 33.10 -7.48
N VAL A 105 15.10 33.92 -7.02
CA VAL A 105 14.44 33.74 -5.72
C VAL A 105 13.64 32.43 -5.69
N HIS A 106 12.98 32.07 -6.80
CA HIS A 106 12.24 30.83 -6.89
C HIS A 106 13.15 29.57 -6.84
N ASP A 107 14.27 29.59 -7.55
CA ASP A 107 15.24 28.49 -7.52
C ASP A 107 15.84 28.33 -6.11
N GLU A 108 16.17 29.45 -5.45
CA GLU A 108 16.77 29.45 -4.11
C GLU A 108 15.78 29.12 -2.98
N ASP A 109 14.52 29.55 -3.05
CA ASP A 109 13.58 29.40 -1.95
C ASP A 109 12.60 28.23 -2.13
N CYS A 110 12.13 28.02 -3.36
CA CYS A 110 11.06 27.07 -3.67
C CYS A 110 11.57 25.73 -4.22
N LEU A 111 12.54 25.71 -5.13
CA LEU A 111 12.98 24.48 -5.81
C LEU A 111 14.07 23.68 -5.07
N ARG A 112 14.23 23.95 -3.76
CA ARG A 112 15.20 23.26 -2.91
C ARG A 112 14.81 21.81 -2.60
N ASP A 113 15.83 21.05 -2.21
CA ASP A 113 15.66 19.72 -1.64
C ASP A 113 14.73 19.72 -0.42
N ILE A 114 14.00 18.62 -0.26
CA ILE A 114 13.18 18.35 0.92
C ILE A 114 14.00 17.61 1.97
N GLU A 115 13.97 18.08 3.21
CA GLU A 115 14.51 17.36 4.36
C GLU A 115 13.54 16.23 4.79
N GLU A 116 13.83 14.99 4.41
CA GLU A 116 13.14 13.80 4.92
C GLU A 116 13.81 13.33 6.22
N TYR A 117 13.02 13.17 7.28
CA TYR A 117 13.44 12.54 8.53
C TYR A 117 12.90 11.12 8.56
N ASP A 118 13.80 10.15 8.50
CA ASP A 118 13.48 8.72 8.36
C ASP A 118 14.54 7.86 9.06
N ARG A 119 14.18 6.60 9.34
CA ARG A 119 15.08 5.61 9.91
C ARG A 119 16.13 5.19 8.87
N ARG A 120 17.41 5.20 9.28
CA ARG A 120 18.53 4.59 8.56
C ARG A 120 19.38 3.81 9.55
N LYS A 121 19.65 2.54 9.23
CA LYS A 121 20.50 1.65 10.05
C LYS A 121 20.14 1.68 11.56
N GLY A 122 18.84 1.73 11.87
CA GLY A 122 18.34 1.71 13.25
C GLY A 122 18.21 3.07 13.95
N PHE A 123 18.62 4.18 13.33
CA PHE A 123 18.52 5.52 13.93
C PHE A 123 17.73 6.49 13.04
N ILE A 124 17.11 7.50 13.64
CA ILE A 124 16.49 8.59 12.87
C ILE A 124 17.61 9.44 12.28
N SER A 125 17.51 9.69 10.99
CA SER A 125 18.46 10.50 10.23
C SER A 125 17.72 11.49 9.34
N ARG A 126 18.38 12.60 9.03
CA ARG A 126 17.89 13.59 8.08
C ARG A 126 18.58 13.37 6.74
N GLU A 127 17.80 13.25 5.69
CA GLU A 127 18.26 13.11 4.31
C GLU A 127 17.69 14.24 3.45
N LYS A 128 18.48 14.75 2.51
CA LYS A 128 18.01 15.70 1.50
C LYS A 128 17.54 14.92 0.28
N VAL A 129 16.29 15.15 -0.10
CA VAL A 129 15.66 14.48 -1.25
C VAL A 129 15.25 15.52 -2.27
N SER A 130 15.87 15.43 -3.44
CA SER A 130 15.60 16.35 -4.54
C SER A 130 14.25 16.05 -5.20
N PRO A 131 13.45 17.09 -5.53
CA PRO A 131 12.26 16.95 -6.35
C PRO A 131 12.61 16.42 -7.75
N VAL A 132 11.66 15.74 -8.37
CA VAL A 132 11.73 15.32 -9.78
C VAL A 132 10.81 16.22 -10.58
N PHE A 133 11.31 16.87 -11.64
CA PHE A 133 10.52 17.76 -12.51
C PHE A 133 10.21 17.15 -13.88
N SER A 134 10.71 15.95 -14.16
CA SER A 134 10.44 15.22 -15.40
C SER A 134 10.45 13.73 -15.12
N LEU A 135 9.51 13.01 -15.70
CA LEU A 135 9.40 11.56 -15.56
C LEU A 135 10.59 10.86 -16.21
N LYS A 136 10.77 9.57 -15.87
CA LYS A 136 11.83 8.72 -16.44
C LYS A 136 11.81 8.65 -17.98
N ASN A 137 10.64 8.83 -18.60
CA ASN A 137 10.48 8.87 -20.06
C ASN A 137 10.77 10.25 -20.68
N GLY A 138 11.24 11.23 -19.90
CA GLY A 138 11.57 12.58 -20.34
C GLY A 138 10.39 13.55 -20.39
N ARG A 139 9.16 13.10 -20.12
CA ARG A 139 7.99 13.97 -20.08
C ARG A 139 8.08 14.92 -18.88
N PRO A 140 7.95 16.26 -19.05
CA PRO A 140 7.95 17.20 -17.95
C PRO A 140 6.72 17.01 -17.06
N LEU A 141 6.87 17.24 -15.76
CA LEU A 141 5.74 17.26 -14.84
C LEU A 141 4.98 18.59 -14.97
N PRO A 142 3.64 18.55 -14.83
CA PRO A 142 2.84 19.75 -14.75
C PRO A 142 3.04 20.47 -13.42
N SER A 143 2.94 21.79 -13.45
CA SER A 143 2.78 22.63 -12.26
C SER A 143 1.41 22.41 -11.60
N LEU A 144 1.27 22.88 -10.36
CA LEU A 144 -0.01 22.86 -9.65
C LEU A 144 -1.15 23.53 -10.43
N GLU A 145 -0.88 24.64 -11.12
CA GLU A 145 -1.90 25.37 -11.89
C GLU A 145 -2.35 24.58 -13.13
N GLU A 146 -1.39 24.01 -13.86
CA GLU A 146 -1.66 23.17 -15.03
C GLU A 146 -2.49 21.93 -14.65
N LEU A 147 -2.21 21.32 -13.48
CA LEU A 147 -2.97 20.15 -13.00
C LEU A 147 -4.47 20.40 -12.89
N PHE A 148 -4.90 21.58 -12.41
CA PHE A 148 -6.34 21.89 -12.29
C PHE A 148 -7.02 22.12 -13.64
N SER A 149 -6.25 22.33 -14.71
CA SER A 149 -6.75 22.47 -16.08
C SER A 149 -6.73 21.15 -16.87
N MET A 150 -6.07 20.11 -16.35
CA MET A 150 -5.97 18.82 -17.02
C MET A 150 -7.29 18.06 -17.02
N ASP A 151 -7.58 17.38 -18.14
CA ASP A 151 -8.70 16.46 -18.20
C ASP A 151 -8.41 15.16 -17.43
N LYS A 152 -9.47 14.42 -17.12
CA LYS A 152 -9.36 13.17 -16.36
C LYS A 152 -8.46 12.14 -17.05
N SER A 153 -8.48 12.08 -18.39
CA SER A 153 -7.70 11.14 -19.18
C SER A 153 -6.19 11.40 -19.06
N CYS A 154 -5.78 12.67 -19.18
CA CYS A 154 -4.39 13.07 -19.01
C CYS A 154 -3.89 12.82 -17.59
N SER A 155 -4.72 13.10 -16.57
CA SER A 155 -4.39 12.81 -15.17
C SER A 155 -4.28 11.31 -14.89
N GLN A 156 -5.14 10.48 -15.51
CA GLN A 156 -5.04 9.02 -15.46
C GLN A 156 -3.73 8.55 -16.07
N GLN A 157 -3.41 8.97 -17.30
CA GLN A 157 -2.18 8.58 -17.96
C GLN A 157 -0.94 9.01 -17.16
N LEU A 158 -0.93 10.23 -16.62
CA LEU A 158 0.16 10.71 -15.79
C LEU A 158 0.37 9.83 -14.55
N LEU A 159 -0.71 9.47 -13.84
CA LEU A 159 -0.62 8.57 -12.68
C LEU A 159 -0.06 7.19 -13.09
N LEU A 160 -0.53 6.64 -14.20
CA LEU A 160 -0.07 5.35 -14.72
C LEU A 160 1.41 5.39 -15.14
N ASP A 161 1.86 6.47 -15.80
CA ASP A 161 3.25 6.69 -16.18
C ASP A 161 4.16 6.75 -14.93
N ILE A 162 3.70 7.39 -13.85
CA ILE A 162 4.44 7.51 -12.58
C ILE A 162 4.53 6.14 -11.89
N LEU A 163 3.43 5.38 -11.84
CA LEU A 163 3.40 4.06 -11.22
C LEU A 163 4.06 2.96 -12.08
N GLY A 164 4.31 3.24 -13.36
CA GLY A 164 4.88 2.27 -14.30
C GLY A 164 3.91 1.14 -14.64
N THR A 165 2.61 1.46 -14.77
CA THR A 165 1.55 0.48 -15.03
C THR A 165 0.87 0.75 -16.36
N ASP A 166 0.53 -0.32 -17.11
CA ASP A 166 -0.08 -0.20 -18.43
C ASP A 166 -1.62 -0.07 -18.39
N LEU A 167 -2.18 0.68 -19.34
CA LEU A 167 -3.62 0.87 -19.48
C LEU A 167 -4.34 -0.47 -19.80
N ASN A 168 -3.68 -1.38 -20.52
CA ASN A 168 -4.26 -2.71 -20.80
C ASN A 168 -4.44 -3.52 -19.52
N PHE A 169 -3.47 -3.48 -18.59
CA PHE A 169 -3.63 -4.12 -17.28
C PHE A 169 -4.82 -3.49 -16.53
N VAL A 170 -4.81 -2.15 -16.41
CA VAL A 170 -5.77 -1.34 -15.64
C VAL A 170 -7.20 -1.53 -16.11
N SER A 171 -7.43 -1.61 -17.42
CA SER A 171 -8.76 -1.79 -18.01
C SER A 171 -9.39 -3.14 -17.64
N THR A 172 -8.57 -4.13 -17.29
CA THR A 172 -9.07 -5.47 -16.94
C THR A 172 -9.48 -5.59 -15.47
N ILE A 173 -9.06 -4.64 -14.62
CA ILE A 173 -9.27 -4.62 -13.17
C ILE A 173 -10.54 -3.82 -12.82
N PRO A 174 -11.35 -4.26 -11.84
CA PRO A 174 -12.51 -3.50 -11.35
C PRO A 174 -12.12 -2.12 -10.82
N GLY A 175 -12.99 -1.12 -11.03
CA GLY A 175 -12.69 0.28 -10.71
C GLY A 175 -12.27 0.53 -9.26
N ASN A 176 -12.94 -0.12 -8.31
CA ASN A 176 -12.75 0.07 -6.87
C ASN A 176 -11.43 -0.51 -6.32
N VAL A 177 -10.78 -1.43 -7.03
CA VAL A 177 -9.47 -2.01 -6.64
C VAL A 177 -8.34 -1.67 -7.62
N ARG A 178 -8.66 -0.96 -8.69
CA ARG A 178 -7.72 -0.60 -9.76
C ARG A 178 -6.47 0.11 -9.23
N LEU A 179 -6.66 1.18 -8.45
CA LEU A 179 -5.54 1.94 -7.90
C LEU A 179 -4.72 1.12 -6.88
N LEU A 180 -5.37 0.24 -6.12
CA LEU A 180 -4.69 -0.68 -5.21
C LEU A 180 -3.79 -1.64 -6.00
N CYS A 181 -4.30 -2.26 -7.07
CA CYS A 181 -3.51 -3.13 -7.94
C CYS A 181 -2.32 -2.38 -8.59
N CYS A 182 -2.52 -1.14 -9.04
CA CYS A 182 -1.41 -0.32 -9.54
C CYS A 182 -0.37 -0.04 -8.46
N SER A 183 -0.80 0.24 -7.23
CA SER A 183 0.09 0.46 -6.08
C SER A 183 0.90 -0.80 -5.76
N ILE A 184 0.31 -1.99 -5.89
CA ILE A 184 0.98 -3.28 -5.68
C ILE A 184 2.04 -3.52 -6.75
N ILE A 185 1.74 -3.29 -8.04
CA ILE A 185 2.73 -3.42 -9.12
C ILE A 185 3.90 -2.45 -8.91
N TYR A 186 3.59 -1.18 -8.62
CA TYR A 186 4.62 -0.20 -8.31
C TYR A 186 5.49 -0.65 -7.12
N TRP A 187 4.86 -1.10 -6.03
CA TRP A 187 5.59 -1.59 -4.85
C TRP A 187 6.51 -2.75 -5.20
N LEU A 188 6.00 -3.79 -5.87
CA LEU A 188 6.80 -4.96 -6.25
C LEU A 188 8.02 -4.56 -7.08
N ASN A 189 7.87 -3.64 -8.04
CA ASN A 189 8.99 -3.18 -8.87
C ASN A 189 9.98 -2.23 -8.18
N ASN A 190 9.70 -1.77 -6.96
CA ASN A 190 10.55 -0.80 -6.25
C ASN A 190 10.89 -1.23 -4.82
N CYS A 191 10.47 -2.41 -4.39
CA CYS A 191 10.71 -2.92 -3.04
C CYS A 191 12.15 -3.41 -2.86
N ASN A 192 12.67 -3.22 -1.65
CA ASN A 192 13.95 -3.79 -1.24
C ASN A 192 13.98 -3.92 0.29
N PRO A 193 14.09 -5.13 0.86
CA PRO A 193 14.14 -6.43 0.17
C PRO A 193 12.84 -6.77 -0.55
N ALA A 194 12.92 -7.66 -1.54
CA ALA A 194 11.75 -8.18 -2.25
C ALA A 194 10.88 -9.05 -1.32
N PRO A 195 9.54 -8.99 -1.43
CA PRO A 195 8.67 -9.89 -0.69
C PRO A 195 8.79 -11.31 -1.25
N LYS A 196 8.53 -12.29 -0.38
CA LYS A 196 8.41 -13.69 -0.82
C LYS A 196 7.17 -13.88 -1.67
N GLU A 197 7.25 -14.81 -2.61
CA GLU A 197 6.10 -15.20 -3.46
C GLU A 197 4.84 -15.55 -2.63
N ASP A 198 5.03 -16.22 -1.49
CA ASP A 198 3.96 -16.57 -0.55
C ASP A 198 3.13 -15.35 -0.09
N PHE A 199 3.81 -14.22 0.11
CA PHE A 199 3.16 -12.97 0.52
C PHE A 199 2.25 -12.45 -0.59
N VAL A 200 2.73 -12.52 -1.85
CA VAL A 200 1.95 -12.07 -3.01
C VAL A 200 0.73 -12.95 -3.22
N TYR A 201 0.86 -14.27 -3.03
CA TYR A 201 -0.28 -15.20 -3.13
C TYR A 201 -1.34 -14.88 -2.07
N ALA A 202 -0.89 -14.68 -0.83
CA ALA A 202 -1.77 -14.32 0.26
C ALA A 202 -2.42 -12.93 0.04
N LEU A 203 -1.71 -11.97 -0.55
CA LEU A 203 -2.21 -10.63 -0.86
C LEU A 203 -3.29 -10.67 -1.94
N ILE A 204 -3.07 -11.44 -3.01
CA ILE A 204 -4.06 -11.67 -4.07
C ILE A 204 -5.32 -12.30 -3.47
N LEU A 205 -5.17 -13.34 -2.63
CA LEU A 205 -6.32 -13.94 -1.97
C LEU A 205 -7.02 -12.95 -1.04
N ASN A 206 -6.29 -12.06 -0.36
CA ASN A 206 -6.87 -11.04 0.49
C ASN A 206 -7.83 -10.14 -0.29
N ILE A 207 -7.40 -9.65 -1.46
CA ILE A 207 -8.21 -8.84 -2.35
C ILE A 207 -9.45 -9.63 -2.82
N LEU A 208 -9.27 -10.87 -3.29
CA LEU A 208 -10.37 -11.71 -3.76
C LEU A 208 -11.35 -12.10 -2.65
N TYR A 209 -10.85 -12.25 -1.42
CA TYR A 209 -11.70 -12.50 -0.27
C TYR A 209 -12.73 -11.38 -0.13
N PHE A 210 -12.30 -10.12 -0.15
CA PHE A 210 -13.23 -9.00 -0.01
C PHE A 210 -14.01 -8.67 -1.29
N GLN A 211 -13.43 -8.88 -2.47
CA GLN A 211 -14.13 -8.61 -3.72
C GLN A 211 -15.20 -9.64 -4.05
N VAL A 212 -15.02 -10.90 -3.63
CA VAL A 212 -15.87 -12.02 -4.03
C VAL A 212 -16.39 -12.78 -2.82
N VAL A 213 -15.49 -13.42 -2.05
CA VAL A 213 -15.85 -14.42 -1.02
C VAL A 213 -16.75 -13.82 0.05
N PHE A 214 -16.34 -12.70 0.63
CA PHE A 214 -17.06 -12.01 1.70
C PHE A 214 -18.44 -11.55 1.21
N LYS A 215 -18.51 -10.87 0.05
CA LYS A 215 -19.76 -10.36 -0.50
C LYS A 215 -20.76 -11.48 -0.79
N LYS A 216 -20.32 -12.55 -1.47
CA LYS A 216 -21.18 -13.71 -1.80
C LYS A 216 -21.51 -14.59 -0.60
N SER A 217 -20.67 -14.60 0.44
CA SER A 217 -20.98 -15.33 1.69
C SER A 217 -22.00 -14.64 2.59
N VAL A 218 -22.28 -13.35 2.36
CA VAL A 218 -23.22 -12.53 3.15
C VAL A 218 -24.54 -12.28 2.39
N GLN A 219 -24.56 -12.45 1.07
CA GLN A 219 -25.74 -12.24 0.23
C GLN A 219 -26.43 -13.57 -0.08
N ASP A 220 -27.70 -13.69 0.30
CA ASP A 220 -28.58 -14.79 -0.12
C ASP A 220 -29.00 -14.58 -1.59
N GLU A 221 -28.66 -15.58 -2.42
CA GLU A 221 -29.17 -15.89 -3.76
C GLU A 221 -29.39 -14.74 -4.78
N SER A 222 -28.46 -14.64 -5.73
CA SER A 222 -28.79 -14.28 -7.12
C SER A 222 -28.01 -15.18 -8.06
N GLY A 223 -28.71 -15.89 -8.95
CA GLY A 223 -28.14 -16.92 -9.82
C GLY A 223 -26.90 -16.47 -10.60
N CYS A 224 -25.89 -17.34 -10.63
CA CYS A 224 -24.68 -17.11 -11.42
C CYS A 224 -24.91 -17.53 -12.88
N PRO A 225 -24.49 -16.72 -13.86
CA PRO A 225 -24.47 -17.16 -15.24
C PRO A 225 -23.43 -18.27 -15.44
N GLU A 226 -23.83 -19.38 -16.08
CA GLU A 226 -22.92 -20.47 -16.44
C GLU A 226 -21.99 -20.02 -17.58
N VAL A 227 -20.68 -20.17 -17.40
CA VAL A 227 -19.68 -19.89 -18.44
C VAL A 227 -18.78 -21.11 -18.61
N GLU A 228 -18.78 -21.68 -19.81
CA GLU A 228 -18.02 -22.90 -20.14
C GLU A 228 -16.52 -22.64 -20.42
N ASN A 229 -16.12 -21.37 -20.62
CA ASN A 229 -14.71 -21.00 -20.85
C ASN A 229 -14.32 -19.68 -20.15
N PHE A 230 -13.33 -19.74 -19.27
CA PHE A 230 -12.79 -18.59 -18.52
C PHE A 230 -11.66 -17.85 -19.25
N GLU A 231 -11.13 -18.40 -20.34
CA GLU A 231 -10.03 -17.79 -21.10
C GLU A 231 -10.49 -16.54 -21.86
N GLY A 232 -9.76 -15.43 -21.70
CA GLY A 232 -10.01 -14.16 -22.40
C GLY A 232 -11.00 -13.22 -21.70
N LEU A 233 -11.60 -13.61 -20.57
CA LEU A 233 -12.46 -12.73 -19.78
C LEU A 233 -11.66 -11.69 -18.99
N SER A 234 -12.26 -10.52 -18.76
CA SER A 234 -11.73 -9.53 -17.83
C SER A 234 -11.87 -10.01 -16.37
N ILE A 235 -11.04 -9.49 -15.46
CA ILE A 235 -11.14 -9.85 -14.04
C ILE A 235 -12.48 -9.39 -13.47
N SER A 236 -12.98 -8.24 -13.92
CA SER A 236 -14.32 -7.74 -13.56
C SER A 236 -15.43 -8.73 -13.93
N SER A 237 -15.43 -9.24 -15.16
CA SER A 237 -16.45 -10.22 -15.59
C SER A 237 -16.31 -11.57 -14.86
N LEU A 238 -15.08 -11.99 -14.54
CA LEU A 238 -14.86 -13.24 -13.81
C LEU A 238 -15.39 -13.19 -12.38
N ILE A 239 -15.30 -12.04 -11.70
CA ILE A 239 -15.84 -11.84 -10.34
C ILE A 239 -17.35 -12.15 -10.30
N ASP A 240 -18.08 -11.70 -11.32
CA ASP A 240 -19.53 -11.86 -11.39
C ASP A 240 -19.93 -13.33 -11.57
N VAL A 241 -19.14 -14.09 -12.34
CA VAL A 241 -19.38 -15.50 -12.67
C VAL A 241 -19.09 -16.46 -11.51
N VAL A 242 -18.29 -16.06 -10.49
CA VAL A 242 -17.94 -16.98 -9.39
C VAL A 242 -19.18 -17.50 -8.66
N SER A 243 -19.38 -18.82 -8.58
CA SER A 243 -20.57 -19.37 -7.93
C SER A 243 -20.61 -19.07 -6.41
N THR A 244 -21.82 -19.00 -5.85
CA THR A 244 -21.98 -18.84 -4.39
C THR A 244 -21.44 -20.05 -3.65
N GLU A 245 -21.58 -21.25 -4.22
CA GLU A 245 -21.04 -22.50 -3.69
C GLU A 245 -19.51 -22.47 -3.60
N ASP A 246 -18.83 -22.04 -4.67
CA ASP A 246 -17.37 -21.89 -4.71
C ASP A 246 -16.90 -20.87 -3.66
N ALA A 247 -17.60 -19.74 -3.57
CA ALA A 247 -17.31 -18.70 -2.58
C ALA A 247 -17.50 -19.20 -1.14
N MET A 248 -18.59 -19.93 -0.85
CA MET A 248 -18.85 -20.50 0.47
C MET A 248 -17.82 -21.57 0.86
N PHE A 249 -17.44 -22.44 -0.08
CA PHE A 249 -16.39 -23.44 0.14
C PHE A 249 -15.07 -22.76 0.53
N ALA A 250 -14.64 -21.77 -0.25
CA ALA A 250 -13.44 -21.00 0.05
C ALA A 250 -13.55 -20.25 1.38
N ALA A 251 -14.70 -19.64 1.68
CA ALA A 251 -14.94 -18.93 2.95
C ALA A 251 -14.71 -19.85 4.16
N GLN A 252 -15.21 -21.08 4.12
CA GLN A 252 -15.01 -22.06 5.19
C GLN A 252 -13.52 -22.38 5.39
N ASN A 253 -12.79 -22.60 4.30
CA ASN A 253 -11.35 -22.91 4.34
C ASN A 253 -10.50 -21.73 4.81
N ILE A 254 -10.89 -20.51 4.44
CA ILE A 254 -10.17 -19.26 4.76
C ILE A 254 -10.42 -18.82 6.21
N LYS A 255 -11.55 -19.19 6.81
CA LYS A 255 -12.00 -18.75 8.15
C LYS A 255 -10.91 -18.83 9.22
N LYS A 256 -10.08 -19.87 9.20
CA LYS A 256 -9.00 -20.07 10.19
C LYS A 256 -7.90 -18.98 10.14
N TYR A 257 -7.70 -18.32 9.00
CA TYR A 257 -6.67 -17.28 8.84
C TYR A 257 -7.14 -15.89 9.25
N LEU A 258 -8.45 -15.68 9.41
CA LEU A 258 -9.02 -14.40 9.86
C LEU A 258 -8.82 -14.16 11.37
N GLN A 259 -8.34 -15.16 12.10
CA GLN A 259 -8.14 -15.09 13.54
C GLN A 259 -6.85 -14.34 13.89
N LYS A 260 -6.86 -13.62 15.01
CA LYS A 260 -5.67 -12.93 15.51
C LYS A 260 -4.52 -13.94 15.72
N PRO A 261 -3.30 -13.67 15.20
CA PRO A 261 -2.17 -14.57 15.38
C PRO A 261 -1.78 -14.70 16.86
N SER A 262 -1.50 -15.92 17.30
CA SER A 262 -0.99 -16.21 18.65
C SER A 262 0.52 -16.08 18.69
N LEU A 263 1.02 -14.91 19.11
CA LEU A 263 2.45 -14.63 19.21
C LEU A 263 2.99 -15.02 20.59
N ASN A 264 4.04 -15.83 20.64
CA ASN A 264 4.73 -16.23 21.87
C ASN A 264 6.17 -16.65 21.57
N ARG A 265 6.95 -17.04 22.59
CA ARG A 265 8.36 -17.44 22.40
C ARG A 265 8.55 -18.60 21.41
N GLY A 266 7.61 -19.55 21.35
CA GLY A 266 7.63 -20.67 20.40
C GLY A 266 7.04 -20.35 19.02
N ASN A 267 6.37 -19.20 18.89
CA ASN A 267 5.80 -18.69 17.65
C ASN A 267 6.06 -17.18 17.54
N PRO A 268 7.30 -16.77 17.27
CA PRO A 268 7.67 -15.35 17.18
C PRO A 268 7.04 -14.68 15.95
N LEU A 269 7.00 -13.35 15.99
CA LEU A 269 6.60 -12.53 14.86
C LEU A 269 7.60 -12.67 13.71
N ILE A 270 7.11 -12.92 12.50
CA ILE A 270 7.95 -13.11 11.33
C ILE A 270 8.25 -11.75 10.69
N LEU A 271 9.45 -11.22 10.94
CA LEU A 271 9.83 -9.85 10.59
C LEU A 271 9.81 -9.55 9.09
N HIS A 272 10.17 -10.50 8.22
CA HIS A 272 10.18 -10.24 6.77
C HIS A 272 8.76 -10.02 6.23
N ILE A 273 7.77 -10.77 6.73
CA ILE A 273 6.36 -10.60 6.37
C ILE A 273 5.93 -9.19 6.77
N ILE A 274 6.20 -8.80 8.02
CA ILE A 274 5.83 -7.50 8.58
C ILE A 274 6.50 -6.33 7.84
N HIS A 275 7.78 -6.47 7.46
CA HIS A 275 8.43 -5.44 6.66
C HIS A 275 7.80 -5.30 5.27
N SER A 276 7.38 -6.40 4.63
CA SER A 276 6.63 -6.33 3.37
C SER A 276 5.27 -5.62 3.53
N PHE A 277 4.58 -5.79 4.66
CA PHE A 277 3.40 -4.99 4.99
C PHE A 277 3.73 -3.50 5.00
N SER A 278 4.76 -3.10 5.74
CA SER A 278 5.14 -1.70 5.88
C SER A 278 5.52 -1.08 4.54
N GLN A 279 6.27 -1.80 3.69
CA GLN A 279 6.61 -1.31 2.36
C GLN A 279 5.36 -1.07 1.51
N LEU A 280 4.46 -2.07 1.45
CA LEU A 280 3.19 -1.97 0.73
C LEU A 280 2.35 -0.78 1.23
N GLN A 281 2.21 -0.63 2.56
CA GLN A 281 1.47 0.47 3.18
C GLN A 281 2.01 1.84 2.76
N THR A 282 3.33 2.03 2.76
CA THR A 282 3.89 3.33 2.34
C THR A 282 3.67 3.61 0.85
N CYS A 283 3.77 2.59 -0.01
CA CYS A 283 3.48 2.73 -1.44
C CYS A 283 2.02 3.08 -1.69
N ILE A 284 1.08 2.40 -1.01
CA ILE A 284 -0.36 2.73 -1.07
C ILE A 284 -0.56 4.18 -0.61
N LEU A 285 -0.04 4.57 0.56
CA LEU A 285 -0.21 5.89 1.13
C LEU A 285 0.19 7.01 0.15
N TYR A 286 1.40 6.94 -0.41
CA TYR A 286 1.85 7.99 -1.33
C TYR A 286 1.20 7.90 -2.70
N THR A 287 0.73 6.73 -3.13
CA THR A 287 -0.13 6.60 -4.31
C THR A 287 -1.48 7.28 -4.09
N LEU A 288 -2.08 7.15 -2.91
CA LEU A 288 -3.32 7.86 -2.56
C LEU A 288 -3.11 9.37 -2.51
N TYR A 289 -1.98 9.82 -1.96
CA TYR A 289 -1.62 11.23 -1.95
C TYR A 289 -1.48 11.74 -3.39
N LEU A 290 -0.72 11.04 -4.24
CA LEU A 290 -0.60 11.39 -5.65
C LEU A 290 -1.97 11.41 -6.35
N ASN A 291 -2.82 10.41 -6.13
CA ASN A 291 -4.17 10.36 -6.70
C ASN A 291 -5.01 11.58 -6.27
N SER A 292 -4.92 12.00 -5.00
CA SER A 292 -5.60 13.21 -4.52
C SER A 292 -5.06 14.50 -5.16
N LEU A 293 -3.74 14.58 -5.36
CA LEU A 293 -3.08 15.74 -5.96
C LEU A 293 -3.45 15.89 -7.44
N LEU A 294 -3.64 14.77 -8.15
CA LEU A 294 -4.04 14.72 -9.55
C LEU A 294 -5.56 14.86 -9.77
N GLY A 295 -6.32 15.18 -8.72
CA GLY A 295 -7.77 15.39 -8.81
C GLY A 295 -8.60 14.10 -8.86
N PHE A 296 -8.13 13.02 -8.21
CA PHE A 296 -8.78 11.70 -8.14
C PHE A 296 -9.06 11.07 -9.52
N PRO A 297 -8.05 10.89 -10.39
CA PRO A 297 -8.22 10.26 -11.70
C PRO A 297 -8.72 8.81 -11.60
N PHE A 298 -8.36 8.10 -10.53
CA PHE A 298 -8.89 6.78 -10.19
C PHE A 298 -9.70 6.83 -8.90
N GLU A 299 -10.65 5.89 -8.77
CA GLU A 299 -11.41 5.70 -7.55
C GLU A 299 -10.46 5.36 -6.39
N THR A 300 -10.61 6.07 -5.28
CA THR A 300 -9.83 5.82 -4.07
C THR A 300 -10.28 4.48 -3.46
N PRO A 301 -9.38 3.48 -3.33
CA PRO A 301 -9.74 2.20 -2.76
C PRO A 301 -10.09 2.37 -1.28
N LYS A 302 -11.20 1.75 -0.87
CA LYS A 302 -11.57 1.67 0.54
C LYS A 302 -10.80 0.53 1.19
N LEU A 303 -9.67 0.85 1.83
CA LEU A 303 -8.77 -0.16 2.39
C LEU A 303 -9.46 -1.06 3.43
N TYR A 304 -10.35 -0.49 4.24
CA TYR A 304 -11.15 -1.25 5.22
C TYR A 304 -12.14 -2.25 4.58
N GLU A 305 -12.48 -2.09 3.30
CA GLU A 305 -13.32 -3.03 2.54
C GLU A 305 -12.50 -3.95 1.63
N THR A 306 -11.17 -3.89 1.66
CA THR A 306 -10.30 -4.62 0.71
C THR A 306 -9.15 -5.36 1.36
N PHE A 307 -8.91 -5.15 2.66
CA PHE A 307 -7.72 -5.65 3.33
C PHE A 307 -7.98 -6.20 4.74
N ALA A 308 -7.41 -7.37 5.03
CA ALA A 308 -7.35 -7.97 6.36
C ALA A 308 -5.92 -8.41 6.69
N GLY A 309 -5.25 -7.69 7.58
CA GLY A 309 -3.86 -7.98 7.94
C GLY A 309 -3.64 -9.37 8.54
N PHE A 310 -4.58 -9.88 9.34
CA PHE A 310 -4.48 -11.22 9.90
C PHE A 310 -4.55 -12.32 8.84
N LEU A 311 -5.45 -12.19 7.86
CA LEU A 311 -5.54 -13.12 6.74
C LEU A 311 -4.22 -13.16 5.98
N LEU A 312 -3.69 -11.99 5.60
CA LEU A 312 -2.43 -11.89 4.86
C LEU A 312 -1.26 -12.50 5.65
N TYR A 313 -1.11 -12.15 6.93
CA TYR A 313 -0.01 -12.66 7.76
C TYR A 313 -0.10 -14.19 7.97
N ASN A 314 -1.25 -14.68 8.42
CA ASN A 314 -1.41 -16.09 8.76
C ASN A 314 -1.31 -16.99 7.53
N LEU A 315 -1.87 -16.55 6.39
CA LEU A 315 -1.79 -17.30 5.14
C LEU A 315 -0.37 -17.30 4.57
N THR A 316 0.32 -16.15 4.57
CA THR A 316 1.74 -16.08 4.15
C THR A 316 2.59 -17.02 4.98
N LYS A 317 2.39 -17.01 6.31
CA LYS A 317 3.09 -17.91 7.22
C LYS A 317 2.81 -19.37 6.90
N ASP A 318 1.55 -19.77 6.68
CA ASP A 318 1.22 -21.16 6.36
C ASP A 318 1.83 -21.57 5.01
N LEU A 319 1.65 -20.75 3.97
CA LEU A 319 2.20 -20.95 2.63
C LEU A 319 3.73 -21.14 2.62
N SER A 320 4.45 -20.39 3.46
CA SER A 320 5.92 -20.52 3.59
C SER A 320 6.38 -21.91 4.04
N THR A 321 5.50 -22.69 4.69
CA THR A 321 5.79 -24.05 5.15
C THR A 321 5.32 -25.14 4.18
N ARG A 322 4.58 -24.78 3.12
CA ARG A 322 4.01 -25.75 2.18
C ARG A 322 5.02 -26.15 1.10
N PRO A 323 5.14 -27.45 0.75
CA PRO A 323 6.02 -27.90 -0.33
C PRO A 323 5.56 -27.48 -1.73
N PHE A 324 4.24 -27.31 -1.92
CA PHE A 324 3.59 -26.97 -3.19
C PHE A 324 2.53 -25.88 -2.95
N PRO A 325 2.91 -24.59 -2.94
CA PRO A 325 2.00 -23.46 -2.68
C PRO A 325 0.85 -23.36 -3.68
N ASP A 326 1.12 -23.52 -4.97
CA ASP A 326 0.07 -23.47 -6.00
C ASP A 326 -1.01 -24.53 -5.79
N LEU A 327 -0.60 -25.77 -5.56
CA LEU A 327 -1.53 -26.86 -5.29
C LEU A 327 -2.34 -26.59 -4.01
N PHE A 328 -1.69 -26.05 -2.98
CA PHE A 328 -2.36 -25.68 -1.74
C PHE A 328 -3.38 -24.56 -1.94
N MET A 329 -3.05 -23.54 -2.74
CA MET A 329 -3.98 -22.48 -3.11
C MET A 329 -5.17 -23.03 -3.89
N SER A 330 -4.94 -23.91 -4.86
CA SER A 330 -6.03 -24.55 -5.60
C SER A 330 -6.90 -25.45 -4.71
N GLU A 331 -6.33 -26.15 -3.74
CA GLU A 331 -7.11 -26.90 -2.74
C GLU A 331 -7.92 -25.97 -1.83
N LEU A 332 -7.33 -24.84 -1.42
CA LEU A 332 -7.98 -23.86 -0.55
C LEU A 332 -9.20 -23.22 -1.22
N LEU A 333 -9.11 -22.95 -2.52
CA LEU A 333 -10.14 -22.27 -3.33
C LEU A 333 -11.10 -23.24 -4.05
N GLY A 334 -10.76 -24.52 -4.13
CA GLY A 334 -11.44 -25.53 -4.95
C GLY A 334 -10.73 -25.69 -6.30
N ARG A 335 -10.23 -26.90 -6.59
CA ARG A 335 -9.29 -27.11 -7.72
C ARG A 335 -9.86 -26.71 -9.08
N ASP A 336 -11.12 -27.03 -9.30
CA ASP A 336 -11.84 -26.76 -10.54
C ASP A 336 -12.85 -25.61 -10.39
N SER A 337 -12.67 -24.77 -9.35
CA SER A 337 -13.57 -23.66 -9.07
C SER A 337 -13.29 -22.45 -9.95
N SER A 338 -14.35 -21.70 -10.23
CA SER A 338 -14.28 -20.40 -10.90
C SER A 338 -13.42 -19.39 -10.10
N LEU A 339 -13.41 -19.51 -8.77
CA LEU A 339 -12.58 -18.69 -7.89
C LEU A 339 -11.08 -19.02 -8.02
N ASN A 340 -10.72 -20.30 -8.16
CA ASN A 340 -9.33 -20.69 -8.43
C ASN A 340 -8.86 -20.20 -9.81
N ALA A 341 -9.71 -20.28 -10.83
CA ALA A 341 -9.42 -19.70 -12.14
C ALA A 341 -9.18 -18.18 -12.04
N LEU A 342 -10.06 -17.45 -11.34
CA LEU A 342 -9.92 -16.02 -11.09
C LEU A 342 -8.62 -15.68 -10.34
N PHE A 343 -8.27 -16.46 -9.31
CA PHE A 343 -7.00 -16.31 -8.59
C PHE A 343 -5.81 -16.43 -9.53
N ASN A 344 -5.78 -17.46 -10.38
CA ASN A 344 -4.70 -17.67 -11.33
C ASN A 344 -4.62 -16.56 -12.39
N VAL A 345 -5.76 -16.09 -12.90
CA VAL A 345 -5.79 -14.97 -13.86
C VAL A 345 -5.22 -13.70 -13.23
N LEU A 346 -5.67 -13.33 -12.03
CA LEU A 346 -5.15 -12.13 -11.34
C LEU A 346 -3.67 -12.29 -10.97
N LYS A 347 -3.25 -13.47 -10.52
CA LYS A 347 -1.84 -13.79 -10.25
C LYS A 347 -0.98 -13.59 -11.49
N ASN A 348 -1.36 -14.21 -12.62
CA ASN A 348 -0.60 -14.12 -13.85
C ASN A 348 -0.49 -12.68 -14.35
N LYS A 349 -1.59 -11.90 -14.32
CA LYS A 349 -1.54 -10.49 -14.72
C LYS A 349 -0.64 -9.64 -13.84
N ILE A 350 -0.62 -9.86 -12.54
CA ILE A 350 0.31 -9.14 -11.65
C ILE A 350 1.75 -9.54 -12.00
N PHE A 351 2.02 -10.83 -12.21
CA PHE A 351 3.36 -11.35 -12.46
C PHE A 351 3.91 -10.93 -13.84
N GLU A 352 3.04 -10.77 -14.84
CA GLU A 352 3.40 -10.25 -16.17
C GLU A 352 3.78 -8.75 -16.15
N ASN A 353 3.37 -8.00 -15.12
CA ASN A 353 3.60 -6.56 -15.00
C ASN A 353 4.75 -6.21 -14.03
N ILE A 354 5.52 -7.19 -13.59
CA ILE A 354 6.66 -6.99 -12.69
C ILE A 354 7.95 -7.58 -13.26
N SER A 355 9.09 -7.07 -12.80
CA SER A 355 10.40 -7.61 -13.16
C SER A 355 10.66 -8.95 -12.46
N GLU A 356 11.54 -9.79 -13.02
CA GLU A 356 11.82 -11.12 -12.46
C GLU A 356 12.39 -11.07 -11.03
N ASP A 357 13.18 -10.04 -10.71
CA ASP A 357 13.80 -9.84 -9.40
C ASP A 357 12.87 -9.20 -8.35
N SER A 358 11.64 -8.84 -8.74
CA SER A 358 10.67 -8.15 -7.86
C SER A 358 10.06 -9.06 -6.79
N ILE A 359 10.30 -10.38 -6.86
CA ILE A 359 9.78 -11.38 -5.91
C ILE A 359 10.88 -12.38 -5.53
N GLU A 360 11.02 -12.66 -4.24
CA GLU A 360 11.87 -13.74 -3.74
C GLU A 360 11.16 -15.10 -3.88
N ARG A 361 11.69 -16.00 -4.71
CA ARG A 361 11.21 -17.38 -4.84
C ARG A 361 11.86 -18.28 -3.78
N SER A 362 11.04 -18.96 -2.99
CA SER A 362 11.51 -19.87 -1.94
C SER A 362 12.05 -21.19 -2.52
N ASP A 363 13.27 -21.62 -2.15
CA ASP A 363 13.75 -22.98 -2.41
C ASP A 363 13.05 -23.99 -1.48
N ARG A 364 12.23 -24.85 -2.07
CA ARG A 364 11.41 -25.85 -1.37
C ARG A 364 11.88 -27.28 -1.62
N SER A 365 13.04 -27.48 -2.24
CA SER A 365 13.56 -28.80 -2.58
C SER A 365 13.65 -29.73 -1.36
N HIS A 366 14.00 -29.17 -0.19
CA HIS A 366 14.05 -29.89 1.08
C HIS A 366 12.67 -30.38 1.57
N LEU A 367 11.62 -29.56 1.43
CA LEU A 367 10.24 -29.91 1.83
C LEU A 367 9.64 -30.99 0.92
N GLN A 368 10.07 -31.02 -0.34
CA GLN A 368 9.57 -31.96 -1.35
C GLN A 368 10.22 -33.34 -1.23
N LYS A 369 11.47 -33.41 -0.74
CA LYS A 369 12.21 -34.67 -0.50
C LYS A 369 11.58 -35.51 0.62
N GLY A 370 11.12 -34.89 1.70
CA GLY A 370 10.50 -35.60 2.84
C GLY A 370 9.26 -36.43 2.51
N LYS A 371 8.59 -36.20 1.36
CA LYS A 371 7.49 -37.06 0.88
C LYS A 371 7.93 -38.33 0.17
N LYS A 372 9.17 -38.41 -0.34
CA LYS A 372 9.71 -39.64 -0.96
C LYS A 372 10.24 -40.61 0.09
N ASP A 373 10.82 -40.10 1.18
CA ASP A 373 11.41 -40.93 2.25
C ASP A 373 10.36 -41.43 3.25
N ALA A 374 9.22 -40.74 3.39
CA ALA A 374 8.08 -41.19 4.21
C ALA A 374 7.40 -42.48 3.69
N LYS A 375 7.75 -42.96 2.49
CA LYS A 375 7.32 -44.27 1.97
C LYS A 375 8.35 -45.38 2.18
N LYS A 376 9.50 -45.10 2.81
CA LYS A 376 10.57 -46.07 3.02
C LYS A 376 11.03 -46.26 4.48
N ASP A 377 10.81 -45.30 5.37
CA ASP A 377 11.30 -45.45 6.75
C ASP A 377 10.17 -45.63 7.78
N VAL A 378 9.64 -46.85 7.82
CA VAL A 378 9.27 -47.49 9.09
C VAL A 378 10.50 -48.27 9.54
N ASP A 379 11.55 -47.56 9.93
CA ASP A 379 12.35 -47.93 11.11
C ASP A 379 13.40 -46.87 11.41
N THR A 380 13.73 -46.78 12.70
CA THR A 380 14.86 -46.04 13.30
C THR A 380 14.64 -44.56 13.64
N LYS A 381 14.37 -44.34 14.93
CA LYS A 381 14.67 -43.10 15.68
C LYS A 381 16.19 -42.88 15.76
N ASP A 382 16.67 -41.66 15.59
CA ASP A 382 17.21 -40.87 16.72
C ASP A 382 17.57 -39.41 16.36
N LYS A 383 17.65 -38.59 17.41
CA LYS A 383 17.80 -37.13 17.49
C LYS A 383 19.14 -36.58 16.98
N SER A 384 19.15 -35.31 16.54
CA SER A 384 20.02 -34.26 17.12
C SER A 384 19.67 -32.85 16.61
N SER A 385 19.54 -31.93 17.56
CA SER A 385 19.36 -30.48 17.42
C SER A 385 20.70 -29.75 17.15
N SER A 386 20.64 -28.59 16.50
CA SER A 386 21.54 -27.47 16.83
C SER A 386 20.84 -26.12 16.55
N THR A 387 20.71 -25.34 17.62
CA THR A 387 20.17 -23.98 17.67
C THR A 387 21.21 -23.13 18.37
N GLU A 388 22.02 -22.39 17.62
CA GLU A 388 22.90 -21.31 18.08
C GLU A 388 22.92 -20.33 16.89
N ASP A 389 22.25 -19.18 16.92
CA ASP A 389 22.85 -17.89 17.34
C ASP A 389 21.78 -16.77 17.44
N ILE A 390 20.93 -16.76 18.46
CA ILE A 390 20.02 -15.61 18.72
C ILE A 390 20.09 -15.12 20.18
N THR A 391 20.60 -15.95 21.08
CA THR A 391 20.79 -15.60 22.51
C THR A 391 21.86 -14.54 22.74
N SER A 392 22.76 -14.28 21.78
CA SER A 392 23.81 -13.26 21.94
C SER A 392 23.32 -11.82 21.73
N PHE A 393 22.17 -11.60 21.09
CA PHE A 393 21.71 -10.25 20.75
C PHE A 393 20.80 -9.64 21.83
N CYS A 394 20.05 -10.47 22.56
CA CYS A 394 19.13 -9.99 23.61
C CYS A 394 19.85 -9.46 24.87
N ASN A 395 21.10 -9.87 25.12
CA ASN A 395 21.81 -9.49 26.35
C ASN A 395 22.51 -8.12 26.25
N HIS A 396 22.51 -7.44 25.11
CA HIS A 396 23.23 -6.17 24.94
C HIS A 396 22.37 -4.91 25.15
N PHE A 397 21.05 -5.05 25.32
CA PHE A 397 20.14 -3.90 25.50
C PHE A 397 19.56 -3.74 26.92
N GLU A 398 19.93 -4.58 27.89
CA GLU A 398 19.40 -4.51 29.26
C GLU A 398 20.11 -3.52 30.19
N ASN A 399 21.05 -2.70 29.72
CA ASN A 399 21.82 -1.80 30.59
C ASN A 399 21.76 -0.32 30.22
N VAL A 400 20.58 0.24 29.87
CA VAL A 400 20.31 1.67 30.09
C VAL A 400 18.80 1.91 30.29
N ASN A 401 18.38 2.05 31.55
CA ASN A 401 17.24 2.84 32.08
C ASN A 401 16.45 2.10 33.18
N THR A 402 16.95 2.26 34.39
CA THR A 402 16.18 2.12 35.63
C THR A 402 15.20 3.27 35.80
N HIS A 403 13.98 2.92 36.26
CA HIS A 403 12.89 3.77 36.80
C HIS A 403 11.90 4.41 35.83
N LYS A 404 10.79 3.69 35.55
CA LYS A 404 9.43 4.03 36.02
C LYS A 404 8.43 2.97 35.54
N GLU A 405 7.60 2.47 36.45
CA GLU A 405 6.42 1.66 36.15
C GLU A 405 5.51 2.42 35.17
N ILE A 406 5.21 1.83 34.00
CA ILE A 406 4.04 2.19 33.20
C ILE A 406 3.41 0.92 32.62
N ALA A 407 2.09 0.90 32.78
CA ALA A 407 1.08 -0.10 32.48
C ALA A 407 1.23 -0.91 31.17
N CYS A 408 0.68 -2.14 31.24
CA CYS A 408 0.31 -3.00 30.13
C CYS A 408 -0.21 -2.22 28.91
N ILE A 409 0.50 -2.29 27.79
CA ILE A 409 0.00 -1.85 26.49
C ILE A 409 -0.78 -3.01 25.88
N SER A 410 -2.10 -2.92 26.03
CA SER A 410 -3.08 -3.83 25.45
C SER A 410 -3.69 -3.26 24.17
N ASP A 411 -2.91 -2.69 23.25
CA ASP A 411 -3.45 -2.20 21.97
C ASP A 411 -2.43 -2.41 20.83
N LEU A 412 -2.49 -3.59 20.22
CA LEU A 412 -1.88 -3.90 18.91
C LEU A 412 -2.95 -3.91 17.79
N GLY A 413 -4.15 -3.38 18.09
CA GLY A 413 -5.31 -3.40 17.20
C GLY A 413 -5.25 -2.40 16.04
N GLU A 414 -4.44 -1.36 16.14
CA GLU A 414 -4.34 -0.30 15.13
C GLU A 414 -3.21 -0.54 14.10
N VAL A 415 -2.47 -1.66 14.21
CA VAL A 415 -1.31 -1.97 13.35
C VAL A 415 -1.72 -2.51 11.97
N PHE A 416 -3.00 -2.84 11.75
CA PHE A 416 -3.46 -3.61 10.58
C PHE A 416 -4.56 -2.95 9.74
N ILE A 417 -4.73 -1.62 9.79
CA ILE A 417 -5.60 -0.88 8.87
C ILE A 417 -4.76 0.10 8.06
#